data_AF-A0A442ETK4-F1
#
_entry.id   AF-A0A442ETK4-F1
#
_cell.length_a   1.000
_cell.length_b   1.000
_cell.length_c   1.000
_cell.angle_alpha   90.00
_cell.angle_beta   90.00
_cell.angle_gamma   90.00
#
_symmetry.space_group_name_H-M   'P 1'
#
loop_
_entity.id
_entity.type
_entity.pdbx_description
1 polymer ?
#
loop_
_entity_poly.entity_id
_entity_poly.type
_entity_poly.pdbx_seq_one_letter_code
_entity_poly.pdbx_strand_id
1 'polypeptide(L)'
;MIGGIGAIQFKTAVDGAETASPNLLQSGAGTQATESIGSSFADLLSQAATKTINTLQGAEQMSIQALKGDADTRQVVDAVLSAQQALQTTIAIRDKVVSAYLEISRMSI
;
A
#
# COMPACT_ATOMS: atom_id res chain seq x y z
N MET A 1 -21.97 35.44 20.40
CA MET A 1 -22.79 34.43 19.70
C MET A 1 -22.11 34.15 18.36
N ILE A 2 -21.25 33.13 18.31
CA ILE A 2 -20.52 32.72 17.10
C ILE A 2 -21.52 32.00 16.18
N GLY A 3 -21.68 32.48 14.95
CA GLY A 3 -22.57 31.90 13.95
C GLY A 3 -21.75 31.26 12.82
N GLY A 4 -21.88 29.95 12.69
CA GLY A 4 -21.81 29.17 11.45
C GLY A 4 -20.57 29.33 10.56
N ILE A 5 -19.61 28.41 10.73
CA ILE A 5 -18.54 28.17 9.75
C ILE A 5 -19.20 27.59 8.49
N GLY A 6 -19.25 28.38 7.42
CA GLY A 6 -19.77 27.96 6.12
C GLY A 6 -18.90 26.85 5.52
N ALA A 7 -19.56 25.84 4.95
CA ALA A 7 -18.94 24.68 4.34
C ALA A 7 -17.87 25.07 3.31
N ILE A 8 -16.66 24.53 3.47
CA ILE A 8 -15.57 24.61 2.50
C ILE A 8 -16.04 23.89 1.23
N GLN A 9 -16.44 24.67 0.23
CA GLN A 9 -16.71 24.19 -1.13
C GLN A 9 -15.36 23.94 -1.81
N PHE A 10 -14.87 22.70 -1.73
CA PHE A 10 -13.66 22.28 -2.44
C PHE A 10 -14.00 22.18 -3.94
N LYS A 11 -13.74 23.26 -4.67
CA LYS A 11 -13.91 23.30 -6.13
C LYS A 11 -12.72 22.56 -6.75
N THR A 12 -12.87 21.26 -7.00
CA THR A 12 -11.92 20.50 -7.82
C THR A 12 -12.00 21.05 -9.23
N ALA A 13 -11.02 21.85 -9.62
CA ALA A 13 -10.80 22.23 -11.01
C ALA A 13 -10.28 20.98 -11.75
N VAL A 14 -11.21 20.15 -12.21
CA VAL A 14 -10.95 19.20 -13.29
C VAL A 14 -11.64 19.77 -14.52
N ASP A 15 -10.81 20.32 -15.39
CA ASP A 15 -11.21 20.78 -16.71
C ASP A 15 -11.52 19.55 -17.57
N GLY A 16 -12.72 19.52 -18.14
CA GLY A 16 -13.07 18.72 -19.32
C GLY A 16 -13.15 17.20 -19.18
N ALA A 17 -14.30 16.67 -18.76
CA ALA A 17 -15.01 15.58 -19.46
C ALA A 17 -16.35 15.26 -18.76
N GLU A 18 -17.41 15.67 -19.44
CA GLU A 18 -18.84 15.41 -19.33
C GLU A 18 -19.41 14.32 -18.39
N THR A 19 -20.38 14.78 -17.59
CA THR A 19 -21.67 14.16 -17.25
C THR A 19 -21.70 12.75 -16.67
N ALA A 20 -21.70 12.66 -15.34
CA ALA A 20 -22.55 11.72 -14.62
C ALA A 20 -22.98 12.33 -13.27
N SER A 21 -24.27 12.64 -13.16
CA SER A 21 -24.92 13.23 -11.99
C SER A 21 -24.65 12.44 -10.69
N PRO A 22 -24.42 13.11 -9.53
CA PRO A 22 -24.27 12.43 -8.26
C PRO A 22 -25.66 12.08 -7.72
N ASN A 23 -26.14 10.87 -7.98
CA ASN A 23 -27.33 10.36 -7.30
C ASN A 23 -26.93 9.81 -5.92
N LEU A 24 -26.60 10.71 -4.98
CA LEU A 24 -26.37 10.38 -3.58
C LEU A 24 -27.69 10.27 -2.81
N LEU A 25 -28.64 9.46 -3.28
CA LEU A 25 -29.74 8.96 -2.46
C LEU A 25 -30.51 7.82 -3.15
N GLN A 26 -29.92 6.63 -3.22
CA GLN A 26 -30.73 5.41 -3.37
C GLN A 26 -30.20 4.34 -2.43
N SER A 27 -30.90 4.23 -1.30
CA SER A 27 -30.89 3.08 -0.41
C SER A 27 -31.11 1.79 -1.19
N GLY A 28 -30.16 0.86 -1.08
CA GLY A 28 -30.23 -0.49 -1.64
C GLY A 28 -29.06 -1.31 -1.10
N ALA A 29 -29.30 -2.05 -0.02
CA ALA A 29 -28.30 -2.81 0.71
C ALA A 29 -27.64 -3.91 -0.16
N GLY A 30 -26.31 -3.92 -0.14
CA GLY A 30 -25.53 -5.11 0.21
C GLY A 30 -25.38 -6.22 -0.84
N THR A 31 -24.74 -5.95 -1.99
CA THR A 31 -23.90 -6.97 -2.67
C THR A 31 -22.86 -6.39 -3.63
N GLN A 32 -22.99 -5.15 -4.12
CA GLN A 32 -22.04 -4.56 -5.09
C GLN A 32 -20.77 -3.93 -4.48
N ALA A 33 -20.72 -3.66 -3.18
CA ALA A 33 -19.54 -3.07 -2.55
C ALA A 33 -18.33 -4.03 -2.56
N THR A 34 -18.55 -5.34 -2.56
CA THR A 34 -17.47 -6.34 -2.47
C THR A 34 -16.67 -6.46 -3.77
N GLU A 35 -17.30 -6.39 -4.95
CA GLU A 35 -16.59 -6.40 -6.23
C GLU A 35 -15.80 -5.10 -6.48
N SER A 36 -16.37 -3.94 -6.11
CA SER A 36 -15.70 -2.64 -6.25
C SER A 36 -14.48 -2.51 -5.31
N ILE A 37 -14.56 -3.04 -4.09
CA ILE A 37 -13.44 -3.05 -3.15
C ILE A 37 -12.38 -4.09 -3.56
N GLY A 38 -12.78 -5.24 -4.11
CA GLY A 38 -11.86 -6.28 -4.61
C GLY A 38 -10.99 -5.78 -5.77
N SER A 39 -11.60 -5.10 -6.74
CA SER A 39 -10.87 -4.44 -7.84
C SER A 39 -9.97 -3.32 -7.32
N SER A 40 -10.45 -2.51 -6.37
CA SER A 40 -9.65 -1.43 -5.77
C SER A 40 -8.42 -1.95 -5.02
N PHE A 41 -8.54 -3.07 -4.31
CA PHE A 41 -7.41 -3.71 -3.64
C PHE A 41 -6.41 -4.31 -4.64
N ALA A 42 -6.91 -4.96 -5.70
CA ALA A 42 -6.06 -5.49 -6.76
C ALA A 42 -5.28 -4.38 -7.49
N ASP A 43 -5.92 -3.23 -7.73
CA ASP A 43 -5.26 -2.04 -8.30
C ASP A 43 -4.20 -1.46 -7.37
N LEU A 44 -4.48 -1.35 -6.07
CA LEU A 44 -3.49 -0.89 -5.09
C LEU A 44 -2.30 -1.85 -4.98
N LEU A 45 -2.56 -3.16 -5.05
CA LEU A 45 -1.51 -4.18 -5.03
C LEU A 45 -0.67 -4.15 -6.30
N SER A 46 -1.30 -3.97 -7.46
CA SER A 46 -0.62 -3.81 -8.75
C SER A 46 0.29 -2.58 -8.75
N GLN A 47 -0.22 -1.42 -8.29
CA GLN A 47 0.57 -0.20 -8.17
C GLN A 47 1.73 -0.36 -7.18
N ALA A 48 1.51 -1.05 -6.06
CA ALA A 48 2.56 -1.35 -5.09
C ALA A 48 3.65 -2.26 -5.71
N ALA A 49 3.26 -3.26 -6.50
CA ALA A 49 4.18 -4.14 -7.21
C ALA A 49 5.01 -3.37 -8.25
N THR A 50 4.38 -2.55 -9.09
CA THR A 50 5.09 -1.69 -10.07
C THR A 50 6.06 -0.73 -9.37
N LYS A 51 5.63 -0.11 -8.26
CA LYS A 51 6.49 0.78 -7.48
C LYS A 51 7.69 0.05 -6.88
N THR A 52 7.49 -1.19 -6.44
CA THR A 52 8.57 -2.05 -5.92
C THR A 52 9.58 -2.37 -7.01
N ILE A 53 9.14 -2.75 -8.21
CA ILE A 53 10.02 -3.04 -9.35
C ILE A 53 10.85 -1.81 -9.72
N ASN A 54 10.23 -0.63 -9.80
CA ASN A 54 10.93 0.63 -10.07
C ASN A 54 11.96 0.97 -8.99
N THR A 55 11.62 0.71 -7.73
CA THR A 55 12.53 0.94 -6.59
C THR A 55 13.71 -0.02 -6.64
N LEU A 56 13.49 -1.28 -7.01
CA LEU A 56 14.53 -2.30 -7.16
C LEU A 56 15.50 -1.94 -8.29
N GLN A 57 14.98 -1.50 -9.44
CA GLN A 57 15.81 -1.04 -10.56
C GLN A 57 16.65 0.20 -10.22
N GLY A 58 16.09 1.14 -9.45
CA GLY A 58 16.83 2.28 -8.91
C GLY A 58 17.92 1.85 -7.91
N ALA A 59 17.62 0.87 -7.06
CA ALA A 59 18.58 0.30 -6.12
C ALA A 59 19.71 -0.46 -6.82
N GLU A 60 19.44 -1.15 -7.93
CA GLU A 60 20.49 -1.77 -8.77
C GLU A 60 21.42 -0.72 -9.39
N GLN A 61 20.87 0.35 -9.96
CA GLN A 61 21.69 1.47 -10.46
C GLN A 61 22.54 2.10 -9.37
N MET A 62 21.99 2.28 -8.17
CA MET A 62 22.72 2.81 -7.02
C MET A 62 23.78 1.82 -6.51
N SER A 63 23.50 0.52 -6.54
CA SER A 63 24.45 -0.53 -6.17
C SER A 63 25.62 -0.63 -7.15
N ILE A 64 25.36 -0.45 -8.45
CA ILE A 64 26.40 -0.34 -9.48
C ILE A 64 27.27 0.90 -9.24
N GLN A 65 26.69 2.01 -8.78
CA GLN A 65 27.43 3.21 -8.40
C GLN A 65 28.23 2.99 -7.12
N ALA A 66 27.69 2.30 -6.11
CA ALA A 66 28.38 2.01 -4.86
C ALA A 66 29.55 1.03 -5.05
N LEU A 67 29.41 0.04 -5.95
CA LEU A 67 30.47 -0.91 -6.30
C LEU A 67 31.69 -0.24 -6.96
N LYS A 68 31.54 1.01 -7.44
CA LYS A 68 32.67 1.84 -7.88
C LYS A 68 33.54 2.36 -6.73
N GLY A 69 33.19 2.10 -5.46
CA GLY A 69 34.10 2.23 -4.32
C GLY A 69 33.79 3.32 -3.30
N ASP A 70 32.52 3.72 -3.13
CA ASP A 70 32.15 4.91 -2.34
C ASP A 70 31.57 4.62 -0.92
N ALA A 71 31.66 3.39 -0.39
CA ALA A 71 30.98 3.02 0.87
C ALA A 71 31.92 2.48 1.97
N ASP A 72 31.80 3.04 3.18
CA ASP A 72 32.62 2.74 4.37
C ASP A 72 32.17 1.41 5.04
N THR A 73 33.10 0.61 5.54
CA THR A 73 32.81 -0.70 6.17
C THR A 73 31.87 -0.59 7.38
N ARG A 74 31.79 0.58 8.02
CA ARG A 74 30.79 0.85 9.08
C ARG A 74 29.36 0.89 8.55
N GLN A 75 29.16 1.48 7.36
CA GLN A 75 27.84 1.54 6.72
C GLN A 75 27.34 0.13 6.35
N VAL A 76 28.24 -0.78 6.00
CA VAL A 76 27.90 -2.18 5.73
C VAL A 76 27.37 -2.87 6.98
N VAL A 77 27.99 -2.66 8.14
CA VAL A 77 27.55 -3.28 9.41
C VAL A 77 26.19 -2.71 9.84
N ASP A 78 25.99 -1.40 9.74
CA ASP A 78 24.69 -0.77 10.05
C ASP A 78 23.57 -1.30 9.12
N ALA A 79 23.86 -1.44 7.83
CA ALA A 79 22.91 -2.00 6.87
C ALA A 79 22.53 -3.45 7.22
N VAL A 80 23.49 -4.27 7.65
CA VAL A 80 23.24 -5.65 8.07
C VAL A 80 22.39 -5.70 9.35
N LEU A 81 22.70 -4.85 10.33
CA LEU A 81 21.92 -4.77 11.58
C LEU A 81 20.47 -4.35 11.32
N SER A 82 20.27 -3.35 10.46
CA SER A 82 18.94 -2.91 10.03
C SER A 82 18.19 -4.02 9.28
N ALA A 83 18.87 -4.77 8.42
CA ALA A 83 18.27 -5.91 7.72
C ALA A 83 17.84 -7.01 8.71
N GLN A 84 18.63 -7.24 9.77
CA GLN A 84 18.32 -8.25 10.79
C GLN A 84 17.08 -7.88 11.61
N GLN A 85 16.90 -6.59 11.92
CA GLN A 85 15.69 -6.07 12.58
C GLN A 85 14.44 -6.27 11.71
N ALA A 86 14.54 -5.97 10.41
CA ALA A 86 13.45 -6.16 9.46
C ALA A 86 13.09 -7.64 9.25
N LEU A 87 14.11 -8.51 9.22
CA LEU A 87 13.92 -9.95 9.11
C LEU A 87 13.17 -10.52 10.32
N GLN A 88 13.53 -10.11 11.55
CA GLN A 88 12.82 -10.55 12.75
C GLN A 88 11.34 -10.17 12.72
N THR A 89 11.02 -8.97 12.24
CA THR A 89 9.64 -8.51 12.08
C THR A 89 8.90 -9.34 11.04
N THR A 90 9.56 -9.62 9.91
CA THR A 90 9.01 -10.46 8.84
C THR A 90 8.71 -11.88 9.33
N ILE A 91 9.58 -12.46 10.17
CA ILE A 91 9.38 -13.78 10.75
C ILE A 91 8.14 -13.79 11.66
N ALA A 92 7.94 -12.75 12.48
CA ALA A 92 6.76 -12.64 13.32
C ALA A 92 5.46 -12.57 12.50
N ILE A 93 5.48 -11.84 11.39
CA ILE A 93 4.34 -11.79 10.44
C ILE A 93 4.11 -13.16 9.81
N ARG A 94 5.17 -13.83 9.34
CA ARG A 94 5.09 -15.20 8.78
C ARG A 94 4.43 -16.15 9.77
N ASP A 95 4.80 -16.09 11.04
CA ASP A 95 4.25 -16.99 12.05
C ASP A 95 2.75 -16.75 12.31
N LYS A 96 2.33 -15.48 12.30
CA LYS A 96 0.91 -15.09 12.37
C LYS A 96 0.11 -15.56 11.17
N VAL A 97 0.66 -15.46 9.96
CA VAL A 97 -0.01 -15.93 8.73
C VAL A 97 -0.17 -17.45 8.72
N VAL A 98 0.87 -18.18 9.13
CA VAL A 98 0.81 -19.64 9.26
C VAL A 98 -0.24 -20.04 10.29
N SER A 99 -0.26 -19.37 11.44
CA SER A 99 -1.27 -19.63 12.49
C SER A 99 -2.69 -19.36 11.99
N ALA A 100 -2.92 -18.25 11.30
CA ALA A 100 -4.22 -17.92 10.71
C ALA A 100 -4.67 -18.93 9.65
N TYR A 101 -3.74 -19.45 8.84
CA TYR A 101 -4.03 -20.53 7.89
C TYR A 101 -4.43 -21.83 8.59
N LEU A 102 -3.69 -22.22 9.63
CA LEU A 102 -4.03 -23.42 10.42
C LEU A 102 -5.37 -23.28 11.14
N GLU A 103 -5.70 -22.09 11.65
CA GLU A 103 -7.01 -21.77 12.25
C GLU A 103 -8.14 -21.92 11.22
N ILE A 104 -8.01 -21.30 10.03
CA ILE A 104 -8.98 -21.43 8.93
C ILE A 104 -9.12 -22.90 8.51
N SER A 105 -8.01 -23.63 8.43
CA SER A 105 -8.01 -25.03 8.00
C SER A 105 -8.63 -25.98 9.02
N ARG A 106 -8.68 -25.60 10.32
CA ARG A 106 -9.40 -26.36 11.36
C ARG A 106 -10.88 -26.01 11.42
N MET A 107 -11.31 -24.91 10.82
CA MET A 107 -12.70 -24.48 10.73
C MET A 107 -13.35 -24.83 9.39
N SER A 108 -12.55 -25.00 8.33
CA SER A 108 -13.00 -25.61 7.08
C SER A 108 -13.39 -27.07 7.30
N ILE A 109 -14.59 -27.38 6.79
CA ILE A 109 -15.28 -28.68 6.71
C ILE A 109 -14.39 -29.92 6.55
#